data_AF-A0A9P9SVL6-F1
#
_entry.id   AF-A0A9P9SVL6-F1
#
_cell.length_a   1.000
_cell.length_b   1.000
_cell.length_c   1.000
_cell.angle_alpha   90.00
_cell.angle_beta   90.00
_cell.angle_gamma   90.00
#
_symmetry.space_group_name_H-M   'P 1'
#
loop_
_entity.id
_entity.type
_entity.pdbx_description
1 polymer ?
#
loop_
_entity_poly.entity_id
_entity_poly.type
_entity_poly.pdbx_seq_one_letter_code
_entity_poly.pdbx_strand_id
1 'polypeptide(L)'
;LNMRLGKSSVVLPIVAVTLADRSRLIRVVVLKSLSTQMFHLLQHKLGGMINRKIYYLPISRSLKLNPEFANKIRDTYISCLKSGGILLVLPSH
;
A
#
# COMPACT_ATOMS: atom_id res chain seq x y z
N LEU A 1 15.92 -12.69 4.89
CA LEU A 1 14.60 -13.30 5.20
C LEU A 1 13.86 -13.52 3.88
N ASN A 2 13.85 -14.78 3.41
CA ASN A 2 13.35 -15.15 2.09
C ASN A 2 11.82 -15.29 2.12
N MET A 3 11.12 -14.24 1.73
CA MET A 3 9.76 -14.37 1.23
C MET A 3 9.82 -15.32 0.04
N ARG A 4 9.18 -16.49 0.09
CA ARG A 4 9.12 -17.42 -1.04
C ARG A 4 8.44 -16.68 -2.20
N LEU A 5 9.26 -16.21 -3.14
CA LEU A 5 8.91 -15.38 -4.30
C LEU A 5 7.81 -15.95 -5.19
N GLY A 6 7.33 -17.18 -4.99
CA GLY A 6 6.30 -17.80 -5.83
C GLY A 6 4.85 -17.54 -5.41
N LYS A 7 4.52 -17.53 -4.11
CA LYS A 7 3.11 -17.45 -3.65
C LYS A 7 2.67 -16.02 -3.36
N SER A 8 3.44 -15.30 -2.53
CA SER A 8 3.14 -13.92 -2.17
C SER A 8 3.27 -12.97 -3.36
N SER A 9 4.00 -13.34 -4.42
CA SER A 9 4.12 -12.51 -5.62
C SER A 9 2.91 -12.58 -6.56
N VAL A 10 2.05 -13.58 -6.38
CA VAL A 10 0.90 -13.85 -7.24
C VAL A 10 -0.40 -13.67 -6.46
N VAL A 11 -0.52 -14.32 -5.30
CA VAL A 11 -1.76 -14.31 -4.50
C VAL A 11 -2.04 -12.91 -3.93
N LEU A 12 -1.02 -12.24 -3.42
CA LEU A 12 -1.22 -10.93 -2.77
C LEU A 12 -1.71 -9.85 -3.75
N PRO A 13 -1.12 -9.66 -4.96
CA PRO A 13 -1.67 -8.73 -5.94
C PRO A 13 -3.12 -9.05 -6.32
N ILE A 14 -3.45 -10.33 -6.53
CA ILE A 14 -4.82 -10.77 -6.90
C ILE A 14 -5.79 -10.38 -5.78
N VAL A 15 -5.53 -10.82 -4.55
CA VAL A 15 -6.40 -10.53 -3.40
C VAL A 15 -6.52 -9.03 -3.16
N ALA A 16 -5.41 -8.28 -3.24
CA ALA A 16 -5.42 -6.83 -3.02
C ALA A 16 -6.28 -6.10 -4.05
N VAL A 17 -6.24 -6.50 -5.33
CA VAL A 17 -7.08 -5.93 -6.38
C VAL A 17 -8.54 -6.30 -6.20
N THR A 18 -8.83 -7.57 -5.91
CA THR A 18 -10.20 -8.06 -5.71
C THR A 18 -10.88 -7.35 -4.55
N LEU A 19 -10.15 -7.08 -3.47
CA LEU A 19 -10.71 -6.43 -2.27
C LEU A 19 -10.79 -4.90 -2.38
N ALA A 20 -10.01 -4.27 -3.26
CA ALA A 20 -9.99 -2.82 -3.40
C ALA A 20 -11.21 -2.33 -4.23
N ASP A 21 -12.40 -2.50 -3.68
CA ASP A 21 -13.72 -2.22 -4.28
C ASP A 21 -14.21 -0.77 -4.09
N ARG A 22 -13.37 0.11 -3.53
CA ARG A 22 -13.69 1.51 -3.17
C ARG A 22 -14.65 1.68 -1.98
N SER A 23 -15.16 0.60 -1.40
CA SER A 23 -15.95 0.64 -0.15
C SER A 23 -15.05 0.59 1.09
N ARG A 24 -13.87 -0.03 0.96
CA ARG A 24 -12.91 -0.26 2.05
C ARG A 24 -11.50 0.09 1.62
N LEU A 25 -10.70 0.57 2.57
CA LEU A 25 -9.28 0.83 2.37
C LEU A 25 -8.50 -0.47 2.54
N ILE A 26 -7.75 -0.88 1.53
CA ILE A 26 -6.93 -2.10 1.59
C ILE A 26 -5.50 -1.74 1.97
N ARG A 27 -5.00 -2.45 2.99
CA ARG A 27 -3.66 -2.29 3.55
C ARG A 27 -2.83 -3.54 3.31
N VAL A 28 -1.71 -3.38 2.64
CA VAL A 28 -0.68 -4.42 2.53
C VAL A 28 0.40 -4.09 3.56
N VAL A 29 0.50 -4.90 4.61
CA VAL A 29 1.50 -4.73 5.67
C VAL A 29 2.73 -5.57 5.33
N VAL A 30 3.89 -4.94 5.25
CA VAL A 30 5.16 -5.63 4.95
C VAL A 30 6.28 -5.16 5.86
N LEU A 31 7.24 -6.05 6.13
CA LEU A 31 8.45 -5.70 6.84
C LEU A 31 9.20 -4.57 6.12
N LYS A 32 9.88 -3.70 6.88
CA LYS A 32 10.65 -2.57 6.34
C LYS A 32 11.63 -3.00 5.26
N SER A 33 12.35 -4.10 5.47
CA SER A 33 13.31 -4.67 4.49
C SER A 33 12.66 -5.17 3.20
N LEU A 34 11.36 -5.47 3.21
CA LEU A 34 10.61 -5.98 2.05
C LEU A 34 9.73 -4.91 1.39
N SER A 35 9.66 -3.71 1.96
CA SER A 35 8.75 -2.64 1.49
C SER A 35 9.04 -2.20 0.06
N THR A 36 10.29 -1.87 -0.26
CA THR A 36 10.72 -1.49 -1.61
C THR A 36 10.46 -2.61 -2.62
N GLN A 37 10.79 -3.86 -2.26
CA GLN A 37 10.56 -5.01 -3.13
C GLN A 37 9.06 -5.22 -3.42
N MET A 38 8.23 -5.12 -2.38
CA MET A 38 6.77 -5.24 -2.52
C MET A 38 6.18 -4.11 -3.36
N PHE A 39 6.69 -2.89 -3.19
CA PHE A 39 6.26 -1.75 -3.99
C PHE A 39 6.51 -2.00 -5.48
N HIS A 40 7.73 -2.37 -5.86
CA HIS A 40 8.05 -2.67 -7.26
C HIS A 40 7.24 -3.84 -7.81
N LEU A 41 7.03 -4.89 -7.01
CA LEU A 41 6.20 -6.03 -7.40
C LEU A 41 4.76 -5.60 -7.69
N LEU A 42 4.13 -4.88 -6.77
CA LEU A 42 2.75 -4.40 -6.94
C LEU A 42 2.65 -3.42 -8.10
N GLN A 43 3.61 -2.51 -8.24
CA GLN A 43 3.66 -1.57 -9.36
C GLN A 43 3.80 -2.30 -10.71
N HIS A 44 4.69 -3.29 -10.81
CA HIS A 44 4.89 -4.07 -12.03
C HIS A 44 3.66 -4.91 -12.38
N LYS A 45 3.02 -5.54 -11.39
CA LYS A 45 1.86 -6.42 -11.62
C LYS A 45 0.54 -5.67 -11.82
N LEU A 46 0.37 -4.51 -11.18
CA LEU A 46 -0.91 -3.80 -11.13
C LEU A 46 -0.91 -2.48 -11.91
N GLY A 47 0.24 -1.82 -12.01
CA GLY A 47 0.40 -0.54 -12.69
C GLY A 47 0.32 -0.65 -14.22
N GLY A 48 0.72 -1.78 -14.80
CA GLY A 48 0.69 -2.00 -16.25
C GLY A 48 -0.68 -2.42 -16.83
N MET A 49 -1.54 -3.06 -16.04
CA MET A 49 -2.79 -3.67 -16.55
C MET A 49 -4.09 -3.15 -15.92
N ILE A 50 -4.06 -2.60 -14.70
CA ILE A 50 -5.29 -2.28 -13.93
C ILE A 50 -5.39 -0.78 -13.60
N ASN A 51 -4.40 0.03 -14.00
CA ASN A 51 -4.30 1.47 -13.68
C ASN A 51 -4.59 1.77 -12.20
N ARG A 52 -4.18 0.87 -11.30
CA ARG A 52 -4.39 1.02 -9.86
C ARG A 52 -3.15 1.63 -9.23
N LYS A 53 -3.36 2.73 -8.50
CA LYS A 53 -2.31 3.45 -7.80
C LYS A 53 -1.92 2.70 -6.51
N ILE A 54 -0.62 2.54 -6.32
CA ILE A 54 -0.05 2.07 -5.06
C ILE A 54 0.31 3.29 -4.24
N TYR A 55 -0.31 3.41 -3.07
CA TYR A 55 -0.07 4.49 -2.13
C TYR A 55 0.95 4.04 -1.09
N TYR A 56 1.87 4.93 -0.74
CA TYR A 56 2.78 4.74 0.39
C TYR A 56 2.54 5.84 1.41
N LEU A 57 2.55 5.48 2.69
CA LEU A 57 2.35 6.45 3.74
C LEU A 57 3.71 6.88 4.33
N PRO A 58 4.03 8.18 4.33
CA PRO A 58 5.29 8.67 4.87
C PRO A 58 5.21 8.84 6.40
N ILE A 59 4.96 7.76 7.15
CA ILE A 59 5.09 7.78 8.62
C ILE A 59 6.53 7.40 8.98
N SER A 60 7.22 8.30 9.66
CA SER A 60 8.49 8.04 10.35
C SER A 60 8.30 8.19 11.86
N ARG A 61 9.15 7.54 12.67
CA ARG A 61 9.13 7.71 14.14
C ARG A 61 9.47 9.14 14.59
N SER A 62 10.13 9.93 13.74
CA SER A 62 10.46 11.34 14.01
C SER A 62 9.36 12.32 13.57
N LEU A 63 8.24 11.82 13.07
CA LEU A 63 7.17 12.63 12.52
C LEU A 63 6.37 13.32 13.65
N LYS A 64 6.46 14.65 13.74
CA LYS A 64 5.58 15.44 14.61
C LYS A 64 4.22 15.58 13.93
N LEU A 65 3.21 14.89 14.45
CA LEU A 65 1.84 15.02 13.96
C LEU A 65 1.32 16.42 14.26
N ASN A 66 1.23 17.27 13.24
CA ASN A 66 0.50 18.53 13.30
C ASN A 66 -0.85 18.39 12.54
N PRO A 67 -1.83 19.27 12.80
CA PRO A 67 -3.14 19.18 12.17
C PRO A 67 -3.11 19.18 10.64
N GLU A 68 -2.21 19.97 10.05
CA GLU A 68 -2.04 20.04 8.59
C GLU A 68 -1.56 18.72 7.99
N PHE A 69 -0.60 18.06 8.65
CA PHE A 69 -0.07 16.77 8.24
C PHE A 69 -1.11 15.66 8.44
N ALA A 70 -1.88 15.71 9.53
CA ALA A 70 -3.01 14.80 9.76
C ALA A 70 -4.05 14.90 8.64
N ASN A 71 -4.36 16.12 8.18
CA ASN A 71 -5.24 16.33 7.02
C ASN A 71 -4.64 15.75 5.74
N LYS A 72 -3.35 15.97 5.47
CA LYS A 72 -2.66 15.36 4.31
C LYS A 72 -2.70 13.83 4.32
N ILE A 73 -2.52 13.20 5.49
CA ILE A 73 -2.68 11.75 5.64
C ILE A 73 -4.12 11.33 5.31
N ARG A 74 -5.10 12.05 5.88
CA ARG A 74 -6.53 11.77 5.64
C ARG A 74 -6.87 11.89 4.15
N ASP A 75 -6.42 12.94 3.48
CA ASP A 75 -6.65 13.15 2.05
C ASP A 75 -5.99 12.06 1.20
N THR A 76 -4.82 11.59 1.61
CA THR A 76 -4.15 10.44 0.98
C THR A 76 -5.00 9.17 1.11
N TYR A 77 -5.56 8.90 2.29
CA TYR A 77 -6.46 7.76 2.49
C TYR A 77 -7.75 7.87 1.70
N ILE A 78 -8.38 9.05 1.68
CA ILE A 78 -9.61 9.29 0.90
C ILE A 78 -9.32 9.10 -0.59
N SER A 79 -8.20 9.63 -1.09
CA SER A 79 -7.79 9.47 -2.49
C SER A 79 -7.51 8.01 -2.84
N CYS A 80 -6.86 7.27 -1.94
CA CYS A 80 -6.61 5.84 -2.09
C CYS A 80 -7.94 5.07 -2.15
N LEU A 81 -8.87 5.31 -1.23
CA LEU A 81 -10.19 4.67 -1.22
C LEU A 81 -10.96 4.96 -2.53
N LYS A 82 -11.10 6.24 -2.90
CA LYS A 82 -11.85 6.67 -4.10
C LYS A 82 -11.30 6.08 -5.39
N SER A 83 -9.97 5.93 -5.49
CA SER A 83 -9.33 5.36 -6.67
C SER A 83 -9.34 3.83 -6.71
N GLY A 84 -9.72 3.15 -5.62
CA GLY A 84 -9.46 1.71 -5.47
C GLY A 84 -7.95 1.45 -5.38
N GLY A 85 -7.20 2.37 -4.79
CA GLY A 85 -5.78 2.20 -4.54
C GLY A 85 -5.49 1.12 -3.51
N ILE A 86 -4.23 0.71 -3.47
CA ILE A 86 -3.71 -0.21 -2.47
C ILE A 86 -2.71 0.57 -1.62
N LEU A 87 -2.89 0.55 -0.30
CA LEU A 87 -2.00 1.23 0.63
C LEU A 87 -0.93 0.26 1.14
N LEU A 88 0.34 0.51 0.81
CA LEU A 88 1.47 -0.20 1.37
C LEU A 88 1.89 0.44 2.69
N VAL A 89 1.92 -0.34 3.77
CA VAL A 89 2.25 0.14 5.12
C VAL A 89 3.32 -0.73 5.77
N LEU A 90 4.12 -0.10 6.63
CA LEU A 90 5.04 -0.80 7.52
C LEU A 90 4.30 -1.29 8.77
N PRO A 91 4.83 -2.31 9.47
CA PRO A 91 4.26 -2.76 10.73
C PRO A 91 4.42 -1.61 11.73
N SER A 92 3.32 -1.21 12.36
CA SER A 92 3.31 -0.12 13.32
C SER A 92 3.68 -0.67 14.69
N HIS A 93 4.97 -0.91 14.95
CA HIS A 93 5.59 -1.04 16.29
C HIS A 93 7.11 -1.07 16.14
#